data_AF-A0A1A8MVH0-F1
#
_entry.id   AF-A0A1A8MVH0-F1
#
_cell.length_a   1.000
_cell.length_b   1.000
_cell.length_c   1.000
_cell.angle_alpha   90.00
_cell.angle_beta   90.00
_cell.angle_gamma   90.00
#
_symmetry.space_group_name_H-M   'P 1'
#
loop_
_entity.id
_entity.type
_entity.pdbx_description
1 polymer ?
#
loop_
_entity_poly.entity_id
_entity_poly.type
_entity_poly.pdbx_seq_one_letter_code
_entity_poly.pdbx_strand_id
1 'polypeptide(L)'
;MNPPCGRCSKPVYPTEKINCLDKYWHKGCFSCEVCKMALSMTNYKGFEKKPYCSMHYPKTSFTIVTDTPENLRLKQQTMLNSQALYKEDFEKNKGKLSVVVDTPEMQRLKKTQDQISNIKYHEEFEKSKIRSDAPPPENRQENEASNAGQPAEQMRPASVAPSGGGKRYQALYSYTAAEADEVSLQEGDLILDVVPIDEGWMFGCNQRTGKRGMLPANYMRPV
;
A
#
# COMPACT_ATOMS: atom_id res chain seq x y z
N MET A 1 2.34 -71.16 19.19
CA MET A 1 3.41 -70.41 18.49
C MET A 1 3.75 -69.18 19.30
N ASN A 2 5.04 -68.83 19.40
CA ASN A 2 5.44 -67.62 20.13
C ASN A 2 5.16 -66.38 19.27
N PRO A 3 4.57 -65.31 19.84
CA PRO A 3 4.25 -64.11 19.08
C PRO A 3 5.52 -63.38 18.63
N PRO A 4 5.53 -62.77 17.43
CA PRO A 4 6.66 -62.00 16.96
C PRO A 4 6.77 -60.63 17.66
N CYS A 5 8.00 -60.14 17.80
CA CYS A 5 8.27 -58.83 18.36
C CYS A 5 7.92 -57.69 17.39
N GLY A 6 7.28 -56.63 17.89
CA GLY A 6 6.91 -55.45 17.10
C GLY A 6 8.08 -54.66 16.49
N ARG A 7 9.32 -54.89 16.96
CA ARG A 7 10.52 -54.21 16.44
C ARG A 7 11.43 -55.10 15.63
N CYS A 8 11.80 -56.26 16.19
CA CYS A 8 12.81 -57.14 15.61
C CYS A 8 12.23 -58.39 14.96
N SER A 9 10.89 -58.53 14.93
CA SER A 9 10.11 -59.66 14.38
C SER A 9 10.46 -61.07 14.89
N LYS A 10 11.48 -61.22 15.74
CA LYS A 10 11.85 -62.47 16.41
C LYS A 10 10.77 -62.91 17.41
N PRO A 11 10.61 -64.22 17.64
CA PRO A 11 9.65 -64.72 18.63
C PRO A 11 9.97 -64.20 20.03
N VAL A 12 8.93 -63.78 20.74
CA VAL A 12 9.02 -63.30 22.12
C VAL A 12 8.59 -64.42 23.06
N TYR A 13 9.50 -64.81 23.95
CA TYR A 13 9.23 -65.84 24.94
C TYR A 13 8.47 -65.28 26.15
N PRO A 14 7.68 -66.10 26.86
CA PRO A 14 6.90 -65.66 28.02
C PRO A 14 7.67 -64.92 29.12
N THR A 15 8.96 -65.21 29.29
CA THR A 15 9.83 -64.58 30.31
C THR A 15 10.18 -63.13 29.97
N GLU A 16 10.30 -62.80 28.68
CA GLU A 16 10.72 -61.48 28.20
C GLU A 16 9.58 -60.68 27.55
N LYS A 17 8.36 -61.21 27.55
CA LYS A 17 7.23 -60.59 26.87
C LYS A 17 6.78 -59.31 27.58
N ILE A 18 6.64 -58.26 26.78
CA ILE A 18 5.92 -57.04 27.13
C ILE A 18 4.75 -56.92 26.15
N ASN A 19 3.53 -56.78 26.67
CA ASN A 19 2.33 -56.53 25.87
C ASN A 19 2.00 -55.04 25.88
N CYS A 20 2.05 -54.39 24.72
CA CYS A 20 1.85 -52.95 24.60
C CYS A 20 1.47 -52.59 23.17
N LEU A 21 0.53 -51.65 22.99
CA LEU A 21 0.08 -51.15 21.67
C LEU A 21 -0.37 -52.28 20.72
N ASP A 22 -1.14 -53.23 21.26
CA ASP A 22 -1.65 -54.42 20.55
C ASP A 22 -0.55 -55.30 19.93
N LYS A 23 0.69 -55.18 20.42
CA LYS A 23 1.86 -55.93 19.96
C LYS A 23 2.66 -56.49 21.14
N TYR A 24 3.45 -57.52 20.84
CA TYR A 24 4.41 -58.09 21.77
C TYR A 24 5.79 -57.53 21.51
N TRP A 25 6.54 -57.28 22.57
CA TRP A 25 7.88 -56.70 22.52
C TRP A 25 8.81 -57.46 23.47
N HIS A 26 10.10 -57.54 23.13
CA HIS A 26 11.12 -57.91 24.10
C HIS A 26 11.39 -56.74 25.06
N LYS A 27 11.83 -57.04 26.28
CA LYS A 27 12.26 -56.03 27.27
C LYS A 27 13.29 -55.04 26.70
N GLY A 28 14.25 -55.51 25.89
CA GLY A 28 15.24 -54.65 25.24
C GLY A 28 14.77 -53.99 23.94
N CYS A 29 13.72 -54.51 23.30
CA CYS A 29 13.20 -53.94 22.05
C CYS A 29 12.22 -52.80 22.26
N PHE A 30 11.62 -52.70 23.45
CA PHE A 30 10.70 -51.64 23.81
C PHE A 30 11.46 -50.33 24.10
N SER A 31 11.73 -49.54 23.07
CA SER A 31 12.42 -48.26 23.19
C SER A 31 11.77 -47.20 22.33
N CYS A 32 12.01 -45.93 22.64
CA CYS A 32 11.53 -44.82 21.82
C CYS A 32 12.06 -44.91 20.37
N GLU A 33 11.23 -44.64 19.38
CA GLU A 33 11.64 -44.61 17.96
C GLU A 33 12.69 -43.53 17.68
N VAL A 34 12.59 -42.38 18.35
CA VAL A 34 13.45 -41.22 18.12
C VAL A 34 14.78 -41.31 18.88
N CYS A 35 14.73 -41.46 20.22
CA CYS A 35 15.98 -41.51 21.02
C CYS A 35 16.52 -42.92 21.29
N LYS A 36 15.81 -43.99 20.92
CA LYS A 36 16.19 -45.38 21.23
C LYS A 36 16.36 -45.67 22.73
N MET A 37 15.97 -44.76 23.61
CA MET A 37 15.99 -44.96 25.05
C MET A 37 14.99 -46.07 25.42
N ALA A 38 15.44 -47.05 26.20
CA ALA A 38 14.60 -48.13 26.68
C ALA A 38 13.44 -47.56 27.50
N LEU A 39 12.23 -47.92 27.11
CA LEU A 39 11.00 -47.52 27.78
C LEU A 39 10.53 -48.67 28.65
N SER A 40 9.66 -48.38 29.60
CA SER A 40 8.99 -49.37 30.44
C SER A 40 7.49 -49.19 30.34
N MET A 41 6.70 -50.14 30.84
CA MET A 41 5.24 -50.05 30.86
C MET A 41 4.72 -48.79 31.56
N THR A 42 5.50 -48.16 32.43
CA THR A 42 5.12 -46.94 33.17
C THR A 42 5.54 -45.65 32.48
N ASN A 43 6.57 -45.67 31.63
CA ASN A 43 7.21 -44.45 31.09
C ASN A 43 6.96 -44.22 29.58
N TYR A 44 6.21 -45.09 28.92
CA TYR A 44 5.97 -44.94 27.49
C TYR A 44 4.73 -44.09 27.19
N LYS A 45 4.75 -43.39 26.06
CA LYS A 45 3.57 -42.81 25.42
C LYS A 45 3.38 -43.44 24.05
N GLY A 46 2.18 -43.93 23.76
CA GLY A 46 1.86 -44.58 22.50
C GLY A 46 1.35 -43.60 21.45
N PHE A 47 1.96 -43.58 20.27
CA PHE A 47 1.46 -42.86 19.09
C PHE A 47 1.57 -43.81 17.88
N GLU A 48 0.51 -43.95 17.09
CA GLU A 48 0.48 -44.83 15.89
C GLU A 48 1.01 -46.27 16.11
N LYS A 49 0.67 -46.90 17.25
CA LYS A 49 1.15 -48.24 17.64
C LYS A 49 2.68 -48.39 17.77
N LYS A 50 3.38 -47.27 17.98
CA LYS A 50 4.80 -47.22 18.31
C LYS A 50 5.03 -46.55 19.68
N PRO A 51 6.03 -47.02 20.46
CA PRO A 51 6.35 -46.42 21.75
C PRO A 51 7.25 -45.18 21.60
N TYR A 52 6.90 -44.10 22.28
CA TYR A 52 7.66 -42.84 22.36
C TYR A 52 7.96 -42.49 23.82
N CYS A 53 9.03 -41.74 24.05
CA CYS A 53 9.28 -41.13 25.36
C CYS A 53 8.39 -39.89 25.54
N SER A 54 8.29 -39.40 26.77
CA SER A 54 7.55 -38.17 27.11
C SER A 54 7.96 -36.94 26.28
N MET A 55 9.24 -36.85 25.90
CA MET A 55 9.80 -35.75 25.12
C MET A 55 9.50 -35.85 23.62
N HIS A 56 9.57 -37.06 23.06
CA HIS A 56 9.38 -37.29 21.61
C HIS A 56 7.95 -37.70 21.25
N TYR A 57 7.02 -37.66 22.21
CA TYR A 57 5.60 -37.88 21.93
C TYR A 57 5.06 -36.67 21.16
N PRO A 58 4.60 -36.85 19.90
CA PRO A 58 4.01 -35.76 19.14
C PRO A 58 2.77 -35.27 19.88
N LYS A 59 2.88 -34.09 20.48
CA LYS A 59 1.71 -33.41 21.05
C LYS A 59 0.90 -32.93 19.85
N THR A 60 -0.30 -33.48 19.67
CA THR A 60 -1.24 -32.98 18.66
C THR A 60 -1.60 -31.54 19.04
N SER A 61 -0.88 -30.57 18.50
CA SER A 61 -1.32 -29.19 18.54
C SER A 61 -2.51 -29.10 17.59
N PHE A 62 -3.72 -28.95 18.15
CA PHE A 62 -4.90 -28.66 17.36
C PHE A 62 -4.69 -27.31 16.70
N THR A 63 -4.30 -27.29 15.43
CA THR A 63 -4.27 -26.06 14.65
C THR A 63 -5.71 -25.69 14.34
N ILE A 64 -6.14 -24.51 14.79
CA ILE A 64 -7.42 -23.93 14.36
C ILE A 64 -7.48 -24.00 12.84
N VAL A 65 -8.59 -24.52 12.31
CA VAL A 65 -8.78 -24.76 10.87
C VAL A 65 -8.83 -23.40 10.16
N THR A 66 -7.68 -22.95 9.67
CA THR A 66 -7.52 -21.68 8.96
C THR A 66 -8.28 -21.65 7.64
N ASP A 67 -8.52 -22.83 7.04
CA ASP A 67 -9.18 -22.95 5.73
C ASP A 67 -10.66 -23.38 5.86
N THR A 68 -11.33 -22.94 6.92
CA THR A 68 -12.81 -22.95 6.90
C THR A 68 -13.27 -21.95 5.83
N PRO A 69 -14.31 -22.27 5.04
CA PRO A 69 -14.79 -21.40 3.97
C PRO A 69 -15.24 -20.02 4.47
N GLU A 70 -15.54 -19.91 5.76
CA GLU A 70 -15.86 -18.64 6.43
C GLU A 70 -14.62 -17.74 6.58
N ASN A 71 -13.50 -18.27 7.08
CA ASN A 71 -12.25 -17.53 7.25
C ASN A 71 -11.70 -17.01 5.90
N LEU A 72 -11.90 -17.78 4.82
CA LEU A 72 -11.53 -17.35 3.47
C LEU A 72 -12.37 -16.16 2.99
N ARG A 73 -13.68 -16.15 3.29
CA ARG A 73 -14.58 -15.05 2.93
C ARG A 73 -14.26 -13.78 3.72
N LEU A 74 -13.99 -13.88 5.02
CA LEU A 74 -13.57 -12.74 5.84
C LEU A 74 -12.25 -12.15 5.31
N LYS A 75 -11.28 -13.00 4.95
CA LYS A 75 -10.01 -12.54 4.37
C LYS A 75 -10.21 -11.80 3.04
N GLN A 76 -11.02 -12.33 2.12
CA GLN A 76 -11.34 -11.65 0.87
C GLN A 76 -12.05 -10.32 1.11
N GLN A 77 -13.05 -10.27 2.01
CA GLN A 77 -13.77 -9.05 2.36
C GLN A 77 -12.85 -7.98 2.95
N THR A 78 -11.94 -8.36 3.87
CA THR A 78 -10.98 -7.44 4.48
C THR A 78 -9.95 -6.92 3.47
N MET A 79 -9.48 -7.76 2.56
CA MET A 79 -8.58 -7.33 1.48
C MET A 79 -9.27 -6.34 0.53
N LEU A 80 -10.53 -6.62 0.17
CA LEU A 80 -11.34 -5.73 -0.66
C LEU A 80 -11.65 -4.39 0.03
N ASN A 81 -11.82 -4.41 1.35
CA ASN A 81 -12.13 -3.22 2.14
C ASN A 81 -10.88 -2.40 2.51
N SER A 82 -9.68 -2.92 2.27
CA SER A 82 -8.46 -2.18 2.56
C SER A 82 -8.29 -1.02 1.56
N GLN A 83 -7.80 0.11 2.06
CA GLN A 83 -7.56 1.35 1.31
C GLN A 83 -6.62 1.17 0.09
N ALA A 84 -6.01 -0.01 -0.06
CA ALA A 84 -5.13 -0.38 -1.17
C ALA A 84 -5.87 -0.47 -2.52
N LEU A 85 -7.10 -0.99 -2.59
CA LEU A 85 -7.87 -0.94 -3.85
C LEU A 85 -8.29 0.47 -4.21
N TYR A 86 -8.69 1.27 -3.21
CA TYR A 86 -9.00 2.68 -3.44
C TYR A 86 -7.78 3.48 -3.91
N LYS A 87 -6.57 3.18 -3.42
CA LYS A 87 -5.32 3.78 -3.90
C LYS A 87 -4.87 3.22 -5.25
N GLU A 88 -5.03 1.92 -5.49
CA GLU A 88 -4.63 1.27 -6.74
C GLU A 88 -5.55 1.67 -7.91
N ASP A 89 -6.87 1.75 -7.69
CA ASP A 89 -7.81 2.28 -8.69
C ASP A 89 -7.59 3.79 -8.90
N PHE A 90 -7.29 4.55 -7.83
CA PHE A 90 -6.92 5.95 -7.96
C PHE A 90 -5.61 6.13 -8.76
N GLU A 91 -4.57 5.33 -8.51
CA GLU A 91 -3.29 5.38 -9.23
C GLU A 91 -3.42 4.89 -10.68
N LYS A 92 -4.18 3.82 -10.93
CA LYS A 92 -4.49 3.32 -12.29
C LYS A 92 -5.32 4.33 -13.09
N ASN A 93 -6.27 5.02 -12.45
CA ASN A 93 -7.04 6.09 -13.10
C ASN A 93 -6.29 7.42 -13.20
N LYS A 94 -5.24 7.65 -12.40
CA LYS A 94 -4.37 8.84 -12.52
C LYS A 94 -3.55 8.84 -13.82
N GLY A 95 -3.35 7.66 -14.43
CA GLY A 95 -2.69 7.50 -15.72
C GLY A 95 -3.62 7.21 -16.91
N LYS A 96 -4.86 6.77 -16.66
CA LYS A 96 -5.89 6.59 -17.68
C LYS A 96 -6.93 7.69 -17.61
N LEU A 97 -6.49 8.93 -17.88
CA LEU A 97 -7.37 9.87 -18.54
C LEU A 97 -7.56 9.32 -19.96
N SER A 98 -8.51 8.38 -20.15
CA SER A 98 -9.07 8.17 -21.47
C SER A 98 -9.84 9.45 -21.78
N VAL A 99 -9.11 10.47 -22.26
CA VAL A 99 -9.73 11.52 -23.05
C VAL A 99 -10.46 10.75 -24.11
N VAL A 100 -11.79 10.71 -24.00
CA VAL A 100 -12.64 10.32 -25.11
C VAL A 100 -12.35 11.38 -26.17
N VAL A 101 -11.34 11.10 -27.02
CA VAL A 101 -10.85 12.01 -28.05
C VAL A 101 -11.89 12.21 -29.15
N ASP A 102 -12.94 11.39 -29.19
CA ASP A 102 -14.00 11.51 -30.18
C ASP A 102 -15.36 11.85 -29.54
N THR A 103 -15.42 12.92 -28.72
CA THR A 103 -16.70 13.63 -28.63
C THR A 103 -17.00 14.24 -30.01
N PRO A 104 -18.20 14.03 -30.58
CA PRO A 104 -18.55 14.50 -31.93
C PRO A 104 -18.51 16.03 -32.08
N GLU A 105 -18.40 16.77 -30.96
CA GLU A 105 -18.16 18.21 -30.92
C GLU A 105 -16.72 18.59 -31.26
N MET A 106 -15.72 17.88 -30.71
CA MET A 106 -14.30 18.18 -30.95
C MET A 106 -13.92 17.99 -32.42
N GLN A 107 -14.54 17.00 -33.07
CA GLN A 107 -14.33 16.72 -34.49
C GLN A 107 -14.99 17.76 -35.41
N ARG A 108 -16.08 18.43 -34.97
CA ARG A 108 -16.69 19.55 -35.69
C ARG A 108 -15.79 20.77 -35.63
N LEU A 109 -15.28 21.12 -34.46
CA LEU A 109 -14.39 22.27 -34.27
C LEU A 109 -13.12 22.16 -35.11
N LYS A 110 -12.49 20.97 -35.15
CA LYS A 110 -11.29 20.73 -35.95
C LYS A 110 -11.55 20.86 -37.46
N LYS A 111 -12.66 20.27 -37.96
CA LYS A 111 -13.05 20.39 -39.37
C LYS A 111 -13.36 21.83 -39.78
N THR A 112 -14.06 22.58 -38.93
CA THR A 112 -14.34 24.00 -39.18
C THR A 112 -13.04 24.81 -39.18
N GLN A 113 -12.11 24.52 -38.27
CA GLN A 113 -10.80 25.17 -38.22
C GLN A 113 -9.97 24.89 -39.48
N ASP A 114 -9.93 23.64 -39.96
CA ASP A 114 -9.23 23.24 -41.18
C ASP A 114 -9.84 23.87 -42.44
N GLN A 115 -11.16 24.09 -42.45
CA GLN A 115 -11.84 24.80 -43.54
C GLN A 115 -11.53 26.31 -43.52
N ILE A 116 -11.56 26.93 -42.34
CA ILE A 116 -11.22 28.34 -42.17
C ILE A 116 -9.78 28.60 -42.63
N SER A 117 -8.84 27.72 -42.27
CA SER A 117 -7.43 27.88 -42.67
C SER A 117 -7.23 27.74 -44.17
N ASN A 118 -7.89 26.79 -44.84
CA ASN A 118 -7.81 26.64 -46.29
C ASN A 118 -8.42 27.82 -47.05
N ILE A 119 -9.55 28.35 -46.57
CA ILE A 119 -10.17 29.55 -47.16
C ILE A 119 -9.25 30.76 -46.98
N LYS A 120 -8.66 30.93 -45.79
CA LYS A 120 -7.72 32.01 -45.51
C LYS A 120 -6.47 31.93 -46.41
N TYR A 121 -5.93 30.74 -46.63
CA TYR A 121 -4.80 30.52 -47.54
C TYR A 121 -5.15 30.89 -48.98
N HIS A 122 -6.33 30.48 -49.46
CA HIS A 122 -6.77 30.84 -50.81
C HIS A 122 -7.11 32.33 -50.96
N GLU A 123 -7.69 32.96 -49.94
CA GLU A 123 -7.99 34.40 -49.92
C GLU A 123 -6.70 35.23 -49.92
N GLU A 124 -5.70 34.86 -49.11
CA GLU A 124 -4.37 35.48 -49.12
C GLU A 124 -3.65 35.27 -50.46
N PHE A 125 -3.80 34.09 -51.06
CA PHE A 125 -3.26 33.79 -52.39
C PHE A 125 -3.90 34.67 -53.47
N GLU A 126 -5.23 34.81 -53.49
CA GLU A 126 -5.92 35.71 -54.43
C GLU A 126 -5.61 37.19 -54.15
N LYS A 127 -5.55 37.62 -52.88
CA LYS A 127 -5.11 38.97 -52.49
C LYS A 127 -3.69 39.27 -52.95
N SER A 128 -2.79 38.29 -52.88
CA SER A 128 -1.41 38.45 -53.34
C SER A 128 -1.32 38.59 -54.86
N LYS A 129 -2.24 37.94 -55.60
CA LYS A 129 -2.37 38.05 -57.06
C LYS A 129 -3.04 39.37 -57.50
N ILE A 130 -3.92 39.94 -56.67
CA ILE A 130 -4.53 41.25 -56.89
C ILE A 130 -3.54 42.38 -56.55
N ARG A 131 -2.56 42.13 -55.66
CA ARG A 131 -1.56 43.12 -55.24
C ARG A 131 -0.41 43.33 -56.24
N SER A 132 -0.35 42.58 -57.35
CA SER A 132 0.70 42.72 -58.37
C SER A 132 0.46 43.82 -59.42
N ASP A 133 -0.57 44.67 -59.28
CA ASP A 133 -0.82 45.84 -60.15
C ASP A 133 -1.02 47.14 -59.32
N ALA A 134 0.08 47.83 -58.93
CA ALA A 134 0.23 49.30 -58.69
C ALA A 134 1.54 49.67 -57.89
N PRO A 135 2.19 50.84 -58.10
CA PRO A 135 3.57 51.19 -57.65
C PRO A 135 3.68 51.93 -56.25
N PRO A 136 4.91 52.21 -55.71
CA PRO A 136 5.32 52.12 -54.27
C PRO A 136 5.29 53.44 -53.46
N PRO A 137 5.55 53.45 -52.12
CA PRO A 137 6.90 53.71 -51.50
C PRO A 137 7.14 52.92 -50.15
N GLU A 138 8.33 52.47 -49.73
CA GLU A 138 9.58 53.07 -49.20
C GLU A 138 9.80 52.87 -47.67
N ASN A 139 10.93 52.21 -47.34
CA ASN A 139 11.81 52.23 -46.14
C ASN A 139 11.48 51.63 -44.74
N ARG A 140 12.31 50.60 -44.41
CA ARG A 140 13.11 50.33 -43.17
C ARG A 140 12.39 50.23 -41.80
N GLN A 141 12.70 49.28 -40.90
CA GLN A 141 13.98 48.67 -40.52
C GLN A 141 13.77 47.31 -39.79
N GLU A 142 14.72 46.40 -39.96
CA GLU A 142 14.79 45.09 -39.29
C GLU A 142 15.62 45.12 -37.98
N ASN A 143 15.43 44.06 -37.19
CA ASN A 143 16.40 43.36 -36.33
C ASN A 143 16.63 43.84 -34.89
N GLU A 144 16.21 42.98 -33.94
CA GLU A 144 16.88 42.78 -32.66
C GLU A 144 17.19 41.29 -32.47
N ALA A 145 18.49 40.97 -32.40
CA ALA A 145 19.02 39.74 -31.85
C ALA A 145 20.16 40.13 -30.92
N SER A 146 20.11 39.74 -29.63
CA SER A 146 21.26 39.49 -28.74
C SER A 146 20.83 38.99 -27.35
N ASN A 147 20.88 37.67 -27.19
CA ASN A 147 21.47 36.87 -26.10
C ASN A 147 21.77 37.53 -24.71
N ALA A 148 21.25 36.93 -23.62
CA ALA A 148 22.04 36.53 -22.42
C ALA A 148 21.18 35.78 -21.37
N GLY A 149 21.70 34.64 -20.87
CA GLY A 149 21.47 34.16 -19.50
C GLY A 149 20.48 33.00 -19.28
N GLN A 150 21.00 31.82 -18.93
CA GLN A 150 20.30 30.73 -18.20
C GLN A 150 20.64 30.84 -16.68
N PRO A 151 20.00 30.13 -15.72
CA PRO A 151 19.09 28.97 -15.85
C PRO A 151 17.82 28.96 -14.95
N ALA A 152 16.93 28.04 -15.31
CA ALA A 152 15.90 27.31 -14.54
C ALA A 152 15.56 27.75 -13.10
N GLU A 153 14.35 28.29 -12.93
CA GLU A 153 13.59 28.20 -11.67
C GLU A 153 12.18 27.69 -11.99
N GLN A 154 11.87 26.51 -11.45
CA GLN A 154 10.67 25.74 -11.72
C GLN A 154 9.43 26.45 -11.15
N MET A 155 8.48 26.76 -12.04
CA MET A 155 7.16 27.29 -11.70
C MET A 155 6.41 26.38 -10.71
N ARG A 156 6.27 26.87 -9.49
CA ARG A 156 5.14 26.66 -8.57
C ARG A 156 3.79 26.88 -9.28
N PRO A 157 2.79 25.99 -9.15
CA PRO A 157 1.43 26.34 -9.55
C PRO A 157 0.72 27.09 -8.41
N ALA A 158 -0.10 28.05 -8.85
CA ALA A 158 -0.96 28.97 -8.14
C ALA A 158 -1.48 28.53 -6.76
N SER A 159 -1.23 29.38 -5.75
CA SER A 159 -1.95 29.39 -4.49
C SER A 159 -3.40 29.84 -4.73
N VAL A 160 -4.35 28.92 -4.60
CA VAL A 160 -5.74 29.28 -4.33
C VAL A 160 -5.77 29.79 -2.89
N ALA A 161 -5.97 31.09 -2.72
CA ALA A 161 -6.34 31.63 -1.42
C ALA A 161 -7.74 31.13 -1.05
N PRO A 162 -7.98 30.73 0.20
CA PRO A 162 -9.25 31.02 0.83
C PRO A 162 -9.05 32.14 1.84
N SER A 163 -9.69 33.26 1.53
CA SER A 163 -10.07 34.24 2.53
C SER A 163 -10.94 33.54 3.58
N GLY A 164 -10.52 33.59 4.84
CA GLY A 164 -11.30 33.09 5.96
C GLY A 164 -10.46 33.23 7.22
N GLY A 165 -10.88 34.10 8.15
CA GLY A 165 -10.20 34.29 9.43
C GLY A 165 -9.91 32.95 10.09
N GLY A 166 -8.65 32.52 10.00
CA GLY A 166 -8.26 31.15 10.32
C GLY A 166 -8.52 30.87 11.78
N LYS A 167 -9.28 29.81 12.05
CA LYS A 167 -9.40 29.26 13.41
C LYS A 167 -7.99 28.90 13.85
N ARG A 168 -7.45 29.66 14.80
CA ARG A 168 -6.14 29.43 15.40
C ARG A 168 -6.32 28.48 16.58
N TYR A 169 -5.34 27.62 16.75
CA TYR A 169 -5.34 26.65 17.84
C TYR A 169 -4.03 26.73 18.60
N GLN A 170 -4.05 26.39 19.88
CA GLN A 170 -2.87 26.33 20.73
C GLN A 170 -2.66 24.90 21.20
N ALA A 171 -1.44 24.39 21.07
CA ALA A 171 -1.05 23.10 21.60
C ALA A 171 -1.04 23.13 23.15
N LEU A 172 -1.76 22.20 23.76
CA LEU A 172 -1.80 21.98 25.20
C LEU A 172 -0.66 21.11 25.71
N TYR A 173 -0.13 20.24 24.86
CA TYR A 173 0.93 19.29 25.21
C TYR A 173 1.97 19.23 24.09
N SER A 174 3.21 18.86 24.45
CA SER A 174 4.23 18.55 23.46
C SER A 174 3.94 17.23 22.74
N TYR A 175 4.26 17.18 21.46
CA TYR A 175 4.13 16.01 20.61
C TYR A 175 5.34 15.90 19.69
N THR A 176 5.88 14.70 19.55
CA THR A 176 6.96 14.41 18.61
C THR A 176 6.38 13.67 17.41
N ALA A 177 6.52 14.25 16.21
CA ALA A 177 6.12 13.60 14.96
C ALA A 177 6.77 12.21 14.84
N ALA A 178 5.95 11.20 14.58
CA ALA A 178 6.39 9.84 14.29
C ALA A 178 6.63 9.63 12.78
N GLU A 179 5.83 10.29 11.94
CA GLU A 179 5.89 10.18 10.49
C GLU A 179 6.30 11.50 9.80
N ALA A 180 6.72 11.43 8.54
CA ALA A 180 7.22 12.58 7.79
C ALA A 180 6.14 13.62 7.43
N ASP A 181 4.87 13.22 7.46
CA ASP A 181 3.69 14.04 7.23
C ASP A 181 3.09 14.64 8.52
N GLU A 182 3.67 14.34 9.68
CA GLU A 182 3.28 14.87 10.99
C GLU A 182 4.16 16.05 11.44
N VAL A 183 3.61 16.90 12.30
CA VAL A 183 4.34 18.06 12.84
C VAL A 183 4.55 17.94 14.33
N SER A 184 5.80 18.10 14.78
CA SER A 184 6.10 18.15 16.21
C SER A 184 5.52 19.41 16.86
N LEU A 185 4.77 19.23 17.94
CA LEU A 185 4.20 20.28 18.76
C LEU A 185 5.04 20.50 20.02
N GLN A 186 5.06 21.74 20.49
CA GLN A 186 5.49 22.08 21.83
C GLN A 186 4.32 22.74 22.57
N GLU A 187 4.22 22.50 23.88
CA GLU A 187 3.18 23.13 24.70
C GLU A 187 3.22 24.65 24.53
N GLY A 188 2.08 25.24 24.18
CA GLY A 188 1.93 26.65 23.88
C GLY A 188 2.09 27.05 22.40
N ASP A 189 2.48 26.13 21.51
CA ASP A 189 2.62 26.42 20.08
C ASP A 189 1.27 26.83 19.44
N LEU A 190 1.30 27.85 18.58
CA LEU A 190 0.14 28.32 17.82
C LEU A 190 0.09 27.68 16.44
N ILE A 191 -1.05 27.10 16.10
CA ILE A 191 -1.32 26.44 14.84
C ILE A 191 -2.29 27.29 14.01
N LEU A 192 -1.86 27.57 12.79
CA LEU A 192 -2.58 28.36 11.79
C LEU A 192 -3.12 27.46 10.68
N ASP A 193 -4.10 27.97 9.93
CA ASP A 193 -4.72 27.29 8.79
C ASP A 193 -5.23 25.88 9.13
N VAL A 194 -5.90 25.76 10.28
CA VAL A 194 -6.33 24.45 10.81
C VAL A 194 -7.54 23.93 10.05
N VAL A 195 -7.38 22.74 9.46
CA VAL A 195 -8.41 21.98 8.76
C VAL A 195 -8.64 20.66 9.49
N PRO A 196 -9.83 20.40 10.07
CA PRO A 196 -10.12 19.10 10.67
C PRO A 196 -10.16 18.03 9.56
N ILE A 197 -9.44 16.92 9.76
CA ILE A 197 -9.50 15.76 8.85
C ILE A 197 -10.55 14.78 9.39
N ASP A 198 -10.37 14.36 10.63
CA ASP A 198 -11.24 13.43 11.34
C ASP A 198 -11.37 13.80 12.84
N GLU A 199 -12.00 12.95 13.65
CA GLU A 199 -12.21 13.20 15.09
C GLU A 199 -10.93 13.12 15.93
N GLY A 200 -9.84 12.57 15.39
CA GLY A 200 -8.56 12.41 16.08
C GLY A 200 -7.45 13.35 15.60
N TRP A 201 -7.58 13.88 14.38
CA TRP A 201 -6.50 14.55 13.65
C TRP A 201 -6.94 15.84 12.95
N MET A 202 -6.06 16.82 13.01
CA MET A 202 -6.18 18.10 12.32
C MET A 202 -4.95 18.33 11.45
N PHE A 203 -5.13 18.92 10.28
CA PHE A 203 -4.05 19.45 9.47
C PHE A 203 -3.81 20.91 9.84
N GLY A 204 -2.55 21.32 10.02
CA GLY A 204 -2.26 22.72 10.33
C GLY A 204 -0.81 23.09 10.13
N CYS A 205 -0.54 24.39 10.21
CA CYS A 205 0.81 24.96 10.17
C CYS A 205 1.24 25.38 11.57
N ASN A 206 2.32 24.81 12.09
CA ASN A 206 2.89 25.28 13.34
C ASN A 206 3.64 26.60 13.11
N GLN A 207 3.22 27.67 13.78
CA GLN A 207 3.80 29.00 13.64
C GLN A 207 5.28 29.06 14.04
N ARG A 208 5.72 28.26 15.01
CA ARG A 208 7.10 28.24 15.50
C ARG A 208 8.05 27.57 14.51
N THR A 209 7.64 26.44 13.94
CA THR A 209 8.50 25.64 13.05
C THR A 209 8.27 25.93 11.58
N GLY A 210 7.15 26.57 11.22
CA GLY A 210 6.69 26.76 9.84
C GLY A 210 6.33 25.44 9.13
N LYS A 211 6.37 24.30 9.83
CA LYS A 211 6.06 23.00 9.25
C LYS A 211 4.55 22.80 9.21
N ARG A 212 4.08 22.26 8.09
CA ARG A 212 2.68 21.91 7.84
C ARG A 212 2.54 20.40 7.78
N GLY A 213 1.50 19.88 8.41
CA GLY A 213 1.26 18.45 8.47
C GLY A 213 0.13 18.10 9.44
N MET A 214 0.06 16.82 9.76
CA MET A 214 -0.96 16.25 10.64
C MET A 214 -0.58 16.45 12.12
N LEU A 215 -1.60 16.72 12.92
CA LEU A 215 -1.52 17.11 14.32
C LEU A 215 -2.66 16.46 15.10
N PRO A 216 -2.42 15.88 16.29
CA PRO A 216 -3.50 15.30 17.10
C PRO A 216 -4.49 16.37 17.58
N ALA A 217 -5.78 16.19 17.29
CA ALA A 217 -6.83 17.15 17.64
C ALA A 217 -6.96 17.36 19.15
N ASN A 218 -6.85 16.27 19.92
CA ASN A 218 -6.96 16.26 21.39
C ASN A 218 -5.84 17.05 22.09
N TYR A 219 -4.75 17.34 21.39
CA TYR A 219 -3.58 18.02 21.94
C TYR A 219 -3.66 19.53 21.72
N MET A 220 -4.76 20.03 21.15
CA MET A 220 -4.91 21.40 20.72
C MET A 220 -6.25 21.98 21.16
N ARG A 221 -6.25 23.25 21.57
CA ARG A 221 -7.47 24.00 21.90
C ARG A 221 -7.66 25.20 20.97
N PRO A 222 -8.89 25.59 20.62
CA PRO A 222 -9.12 26.83 19.89
C PRO A 222 -8.76 28.06 20.75
N VAL A 223 -8.23 29.13 20.12
CA VAL A 223 -7.81 30.39 20.77
C VAL A 223 -8.36 31.62 20.04
#